data_AF-A0A374NI54-F1
#
_entry.id   AF-A0A374NI54-F1
#
_cell.length_a   1.000
_cell.length_b   1.000
_cell.length_c   1.000
_cell.angle_alpha   90.00
_cell.angle_beta   90.00
_cell.angle_gamma   90.00
#
_symmetry.space_group_name_H-M   'P 1'
#
loop_
_entity.id
_entity.type
_entity.pdbx_description
1 polymer ?
#
loop_
_entity_poly.entity_id
_entity_poly.type
_entity_poly.pdbx_seq_one_letter_code
_entity_poly.pdbx_strand_id
1 'polypeptide(L)'
;MEKMAVPTGDVVKDMDVDREEYLFFLLKNETSEFTIGLGDILECLKFAEEQGEVPKLPQEWWWKLSEVYPRLETYVDVPEDER
;
A
#
# COMPACT_ATOMS: atom_id res chain seq x y z
N MET A 1 18.63 15.70 13.34
CA MET A 1 18.49 14.74 12.23
C MET A 1 17.44 13.73 12.66
N GLU A 2 16.24 13.79 12.08
CA GLU A 2 15.25 12.72 12.25
C GLU A 2 15.82 11.45 11.61
N LYS A 3 15.90 10.37 12.39
CA LYS A 3 16.51 9.12 11.95
C LYS A 3 15.45 8.28 11.26
N MET A 4 15.67 8.00 9.97
CA MET A 4 14.79 7.21 9.14
C MET A 4 14.57 5.81 9.73
N ALA A 5 13.32 5.34 9.73
CA ALA A 5 13.02 3.95 10.04
C ALA A 5 13.51 3.05 8.89
N VAL A 6 14.04 1.88 9.23
CA VAL A 6 14.54 0.90 8.25
C VAL A 6 13.78 -0.43 8.39
N PRO A 7 13.52 -1.14 7.27
CA PRO A 7 13.01 -2.50 7.33
C PRO A 7 14.01 -3.39 8.07
N THR A 8 13.54 -4.21 9.02
CA THR A 8 14.43 -5.14 9.74
C THR A 8 14.77 -6.39 8.91
N GLY A 9 13.97 -6.66 7.87
CA GLY A 9 14.05 -7.88 7.06
C GLY A 9 13.12 -8.99 7.54
N ASP A 10 12.47 -8.82 8.70
CA ASP A 10 11.45 -9.75 9.19
C ASP A 10 10.11 -9.47 8.52
N VAL A 11 9.50 -10.53 8.00
CA VAL A 11 8.19 -10.49 7.35
C VAL A 11 7.27 -11.45 8.07
N VAL A 12 6.16 -10.92 8.60
CA VAL A 12 5.13 -11.72 9.26
C VAL A 12 4.00 -11.96 8.27
N LYS A 13 3.70 -13.24 8.02
CA LYS A 13 2.51 -13.68 7.30
C LYS A 13 1.50 -14.15 8.34
N ASP A 14 0.46 -13.36 8.55
CA ASP A 14 -0.65 -13.75 9.42
C ASP A 14 -1.75 -14.34 8.53
N MET A 15 -2.04 -15.64 8.68
CA MET A 15 -3.04 -16.38 7.88
C MET A 15 -4.43 -16.35 8.54
N ASP A 16 -4.74 -15.24 9.22
CA ASP A 16 -6.05 -15.03 9.83
C ASP A 16 -7.02 -14.55 8.73
N VAL A 17 -7.92 -15.44 8.30
CA VAL A 17 -8.71 -15.34 7.06
C VAL A 17 -9.69 -14.16 7.05
N ASP A 18 -9.93 -13.56 8.21
CA ASP A 18 -10.83 -12.41 8.41
C ASP A 18 -10.12 -11.04 8.35
N ARG A 19 -8.81 -10.98 8.04
CA ARG A 19 -8.08 -9.69 7.95
C ARG A 19 -7.97 -9.19 6.51
N GLU A 20 -8.15 -7.88 6.35
CA GLU A 20 -7.97 -7.12 5.10
C GLU A 20 -6.50 -7.01 4.66
N GLU A 21 -5.56 -7.54 5.46
CA GLU A 21 -4.11 -7.43 5.24
C GLU A 21 -3.40 -8.74 5.61
N TYR A 22 -2.57 -9.25 4.71
CA TYR A 22 -1.92 -10.57 4.81
C TYR A 22 -0.41 -10.50 5.05
N LEU A 23 0.20 -9.33 4.90
CA LEU A 23 1.65 -9.16 4.96
C LEU A 23 2.03 -7.91 5.75
N PHE A 24 2.80 -8.10 6.82
CA PHE A 24 3.33 -7.01 7.63
C PHE A 24 4.85 -6.99 7.59
N PHE A 25 5.41 -5.79 7.42
CA PHE A 25 6.83 -5.53 7.54
C PHE A 25 7.11 -4.94 8.91
N LEU A 26 8.11 -5.49 9.60
CA LEU A 26 8.58 -4.90 10.86
C LEU A 26 9.60 -3.79 10.55
N LEU A 27 9.35 -2.61 11.11
CA LEU A 27 10.23 -1.46 11.06
C LEU A 27 10.70 -1.13 12.45
N LYS A 28 11.95 -0.65 12.52
CA LYS A 28 12.56 -0.23 13.77
C LYS A 28 13.24 1.12 13.59
N ASN A 29 13.07 1.98 14.59
CA ASN A 29 13.92 3.15 14.82
C ASN A 29 14.61 3.00 16.20
N GLU A 30 15.30 4.04 16.68
CA GLU A 30 16.06 3.96 17.95
C GLU A 30 15.17 3.80 19.19
N THR A 31 13.90 4.18 19.10
CA THR A 31 12.99 4.31 20.24
C THR A 31 11.78 3.38 20.16
N SER A 32 11.45 2.86 18.98
CA SER A 32 10.25 2.05 18.76
C SER A 32 10.43 1.02 17.65
N GLU A 33 9.66 -0.06 17.79
CA GLU A 33 9.37 -1.03 16.75
C GLU A 33 7.88 -0.90 16.40
N PHE A 34 7.57 -0.93 15.12
CA PHE A 34 6.20 -0.84 14.62
C PHE A 34 6.11 -1.59 13.29
N THR A 35 4.89 -1.95 12.89
CA THR A 35 4.65 -2.64 11.63
C THR A 35 3.93 -1.75 10.63
N ILE A 36 4.19 -1.98 9.35
CA ILE A 36 3.41 -1.43 8.24
C ILE A 36 2.87 -2.58 7.40
N GLY A 37 1.61 -2.51 6.98
CA GLY A 37 1.00 -3.48 6.08
C GLY A 37 1.47 -3.29 4.64
N LEU A 38 1.43 -4.35 3.82
CA LEU A 38 1.75 -4.23 2.40
C LEU A 38 0.78 -3.29 1.69
N GLY A 39 -0.51 -3.34 2.00
CA GLY A 39 -1.44 -2.41 1.36
C GLY A 39 -1.17 -0.94 1.70
N ASP A 40 -0.60 -0.61 2.87
CA ASP A 40 -0.25 0.78 3.23
C ASP A 40 0.88 1.27 2.32
N ILE A 41 1.83 0.37 2.03
CA ILE A 41 2.91 0.61 1.07
C ILE A 41 2.35 0.79 -0.35
N LEU A 42 1.37 -0.04 -0.75
CA LEU A 42 0.74 0.05 -2.07
C LEU A 42 -0.07 1.34 -2.25
N GLU A 43 -0.78 1.80 -1.22
CA GLU A 43 -1.45 3.10 -1.22
C GLU A 43 -0.44 4.25 -1.36
N CYS A 44 0.66 4.19 -0.60
CA CYS A 44 1.74 5.16 -0.72
C CYS A 44 2.36 5.16 -2.13
N LEU A 45 2.53 3.99 -2.75
CA LEU A 45 3.02 3.86 -4.13
C LEU A 45 2.05 4.48 -5.14
N LYS A 46 0.75 4.21 -5.00
CA LYS A 46 -0.29 4.78 -5.87
C LYS A 46 -0.32 6.30 -5.78
N PHE A 47 -0.28 6.84 -4.56
CA PHE A 47 -0.19 8.27 -4.32
C PHE A 47 1.07 8.88 -4.96
N ALA A 48 2.23 8.22 -4.80
CA ALA A 48 3.48 8.69 -5.43
C ALA A 48 3.39 8.69 -6.97
N GLU A 49 2.68 7.73 -7.57
CA GLU A 49 2.45 7.70 -9.02
C GLU A 49 1.57 8.87 -9.46
N GLU A 50 0.51 9.16 -8.72
CA GLU A 50 -0.40 10.29 -8.97
C GLU A 50 0.32 11.65 -8.86
N GLN A 51 1.31 11.77 -7.96
CA GLN A 51 2.17 12.96 -7.85
C GLN A 51 3.28 13.00 -8.91
N GLY A 52 3.49 11.93 -9.67
CA GLY A 52 4.56 11.83 -10.67
C GLY A 52 5.96 11.57 -10.12
N GLU A 53 6.07 11.20 -8.84
CA GLU A 53 7.32 10.86 -8.16
C GLU A 53 7.83 9.46 -8.55
N VAL A 54 6.94 8.59 -9.01
CA VAL A 54 7.28 7.30 -9.63
C VAL A 54 6.73 7.21 -11.05
N PRO A 55 7.34 6.41 -11.95
CA PRO A 55 6.82 6.19 -13.28
C PRO A 55 5.41 5.60 -13.26
N LYS A 56 4.61 5.96 -14.27
CA LYS A 56 3.28 5.37 -14.43
C LYS A 56 3.37 3.86 -14.58
N LEU A 57 2.61 3.15 -13.76
CA LEU A 57 2.48 1.70 -13.80
C LEU A 57 1.31 1.33 -14.73
N PRO A 58 1.33 0.12 -15.34
CA PRO A 58 0.22 -0.32 -16.17
C PRO A 58 -1.08 -0.38 -15.36
N GLN A 59 -2.18 0.17 -15.90
CA GLN A 59 -3.48 0.18 -15.20
C GLN A 59 -3.96 -1.23 -14.80
N GLU A 60 -3.69 -2.23 -15.63
CA GLU A 60 -4.01 -3.63 -15.36
C GLU A 60 -3.31 -4.17 -14.10
N TRP A 61 -2.14 -3.62 -13.74
CA TRP A 61 -1.43 -3.98 -12.52
C TRP A 61 -2.20 -3.56 -11.28
N TRP A 62 -2.73 -2.32 -11.29
CA TRP A 62 -3.57 -1.81 -10.21
C TRP A 62 -4.90 -2.55 -10.09
N TRP A 63 -5.53 -2.92 -11.22
CA TRP A 63 -6.77 -3.71 -11.20
C TRP A 63 -6.58 -5.08 -10.56
N LYS A 64 -5.51 -5.80 -10.94
CA LYS A 64 -5.19 -7.10 -10.32
C LYS A 64 -4.88 -6.96 -8.83
N LEU A 65 -4.27 -5.85 -8.43
CA LEU A 65 -4.02 -5.59 -7.02
C LEU A 65 -5.28 -5.23 -6.25
N SER A 66 -6.23 -4.50 -6.82
CA SER A 66 -7.49 -4.15 -6.14
C SER A 66 -8.38 -5.37 -5.86
N GLU A 67 -8.27 -6.45 -6.66
CA GLU A 67 -8.93 -7.73 -6.37
C GLU A 67 -8.44 -8.38 -5.07
N VAL A 68 -7.18 -8.10 -4.69
CA VAL A 68 -6.54 -8.67 -3.48
C VAL A 68 -6.53 -7.66 -2.33
N TYR A 69 -6.43 -6.37 -2.65
CA TYR A 69 -6.41 -5.25 -1.70
C TYR A 69 -7.51 -4.26 -2.09
N PRO A 70 -8.76 -4.49 -1.65
CA PRO A 70 -9.93 -3.68 -2.05
C PRO A 70 -9.79 -2.19 -1.77
N ARG A 71 -8.98 -1.80 -0.77
CA ARG A 71 -8.65 -0.40 -0.45
C ARG A 71 -7.94 0.37 -1.57
N LEU A 72 -7.40 -0.33 -2.58
CA LEU A 72 -6.82 0.26 -3.77
C LEU A 72 -7.85 0.57 -4.87
N GLU A 73 -9.12 0.19 -4.70
CA GLU A 73 -10.20 0.58 -5.61
C GLU A 73 -10.32 2.12 -5.63
N THR A 74 -9.87 2.73 -6.71
CA THR A 74 -10.20 4.12 -7.01
C THR A 74 -11.66 4.19 -7.43
N TYR A 75 -12.44 5.02 -6.76
CA TYR A 75 -13.70 5.51 -7.32
C TYR A 75 -13.39 6.12 -8.69
N VAL A 76 -13.87 5.48 -9.76
CA VAL A 76 -13.99 6.15 -11.04
C VAL A 76 -15.02 7.24 -10.84
N ASP A 77 -14.59 8.51 -10.88
CA ASP A 77 -15.51 9.62 -11.08
C ASP A 77 -16.30 9.31 -12.35
N VAL A 78 -17.58 8.96 -12.19
CA VAL A 78 -18.51 8.89 -13.32
C VAL A 78 -18.61 10.33 -13.82
N PRO A 79 -18.20 10.64 -15.06
CA PRO A 79 -18.32 11.99 -15.59
C PRO A 79 -19.79 12.43 -15.45
N GLU A 80 -20.02 13.62 -14.89
CA GLU A 80 -21.38 14.16 -14.68
C GLU A 80 -22.20 14.23 -15.98
N ASP A 81 -21.54 14.17 -17.14
CA ASP A 81 -22.13 14.20 -18.48
C ASP A 81 -22.90 12.91 -18.88
N GLU A 82 -22.86 11.84 -18.07
CA GLU A 82 -23.62 10.59 -18.29
C GLU A 82 -24.84 10.41 -17.34
N ARG A 83 -25.29 11.46 -16.65
CA ARG A 83 -26.49 11.44 -15.78
C ARG A 83 -27.73 12.13 -16.35
#